data_AF-A0A1L6QYN0-F1
#
_entry.id   AF-A0A1L6QYN0-F1
#
_cell.length_a   1.000
_cell.length_b   1.000
_cell.length_c   1.000
_cell.angle_alpha   90.00
_cell.angle_beta   90.00
_cell.angle_gamma   90.00
#
_symmetry.space_group_name_H-M   'P 1'
#
loop_
_entity.id
_entity.type
_entity.pdbx_description
1 polymer ?
#
loop_
_entity_poly.entity_id
_entity_poly.type
_entity_poly.pdbx_seq_one_letter_code
_entity_poly.pdbx_strand_id
1 'polypeptide(L)'
;MKLICRVFILVFVFSSCNKDDELQSTDELLPRMDCIDIEEERAIIAEYIRKEGFILVPEEGCPVFRIDGDFKTEENYLDLWICNLPEEFQENNIEVIFSGYLYETFENEDVCAQIFELTEIKLRQ
;
A
#
# COMPACT_ATOMS: atom_id res chain seq x y z
N MET A 1 6.76 -17.20 -72.81
CA MET A 1 6.40 -17.01 -71.38
C MET A 1 5.63 -15.70 -71.27
N LYS A 2 4.35 -15.75 -70.88
CA LYS A 2 3.48 -14.57 -70.80
C LYS A 2 3.78 -13.82 -69.49
N LEU A 3 4.39 -12.65 -69.61
CA LEU A 3 4.57 -11.66 -68.55
C LEU A 3 3.17 -11.16 -68.13
N ILE A 4 2.69 -11.59 -66.97
CA ILE A 4 1.46 -11.05 -66.38
C ILE A 4 1.89 -10.08 -65.29
N CYS A 5 1.94 -8.81 -65.70
CA CYS A 5 2.12 -7.65 -64.83
C CYS A 5 0.87 -7.51 -63.96
N ARG A 6 0.89 -8.10 -62.75
CA ARG A 6 -0.19 -7.92 -61.77
C ARG A 6 0.01 -6.61 -61.01
N VAL A 7 -0.76 -5.64 -61.48
CA VAL A 7 -1.22 -4.41 -60.85
C VAL A 7 -1.06 -4.38 -59.32
N PHE A 8 -0.29 -3.38 -58.88
CA PHE A 8 -0.28 -2.83 -57.53
C PHE A 8 -1.70 -2.47 -57.09
N ILE A 9 -2.18 -3.08 -56.00
CA ILE A 9 -3.34 -2.58 -55.25
C ILE A 9 -2.83 -2.22 -53.85
N LEU A 10 -2.55 -0.93 -53.69
CA LEU A 10 -2.43 -0.26 -52.39
C LEU A 10 -3.83 -0.26 -51.76
N VAL A 11 -4.06 -1.15 -50.81
CA VAL A 11 -5.22 -1.07 -49.91
C VAL A 11 -4.76 -0.37 -48.64
N PHE A 12 -4.86 0.96 -48.65
CA PHE A 12 -4.85 1.78 -47.44
C PHE A 12 -6.24 1.66 -46.81
N VAL A 13 -6.39 0.76 -45.83
CA VAL A 13 -7.56 0.81 -44.94
C VAL A 13 -7.18 1.65 -43.73
N PHE A 14 -7.54 2.93 -43.79
CA PHE A 14 -7.77 3.71 -42.58
C PHE A 14 -9.00 3.11 -41.89
N SER A 15 -8.78 2.40 -40.79
CA SER A 15 -9.84 2.08 -39.85
C SER A 15 -9.33 2.32 -38.45
N SER A 16 -9.64 3.51 -37.97
CA SER A 16 -9.96 3.86 -36.58
C SER A 16 -9.09 3.23 -35.49
N CYS A 17 -8.08 4.01 -35.11
CA CYS A 17 -7.91 4.52 -33.75
C CYS A 17 -9.00 4.03 -32.78
N ASN A 18 -8.68 3.04 -31.96
CA ASN A 18 -9.20 3.01 -30.61
C ASN A 18 -8.02 3.31 -29.71
N LYS A 19 -8.26 4.28 -28.84
CA LYS A 19 -7.27 5.10 -28.16
C LYS A 19 -6.23 4.25 -27.43
N ASP A 20 -5.05 4.84 -27.34
CA ASP A 20 -4.04 4.53 -26.37
C ASP A 20 -4.71 4.17 -25.04
N ASP A 21 -4.47 2.97 -24.51
CA ASP A 21 -4.54 2.74 -23.06
C ASP A 21 -3.29 3.44 -22.47
N GLU A 22 -3.28 4.76 -22.63
CA GLU A 22 -2.65 5.65 -21.68
C GLU A 22 -3.41 5.37 -20.39
N LEU A 23 -2.76 4.60 -19.51
CA LEU A 23 -3.20 4.39 -18.15
C LEU A 23 -3.12 5.76 -17.48
N GLN A 24 -4.14 6.58 -17.73
CA GLN A 24 -4.43 7.78 -16.99
C GLN A 24 -4.62 7.29 -15.56
N SER A 25 -3.57 7.47 -14.77
CA SER A 25 -3.68 7.70 -13.34
C SER A 25 -4.50 8.98 -13.15
N THR A 26 -5.78 8.93 -13.51
CA THR A 26 -6.79 9.83 -13.00
C THR A 26 -7.11 9.35 -11.61
N ASP A 27 -6.23 9.68 -10.69
CA ASP A 27 -6.67 10.48 -9.56
C ASP A 27 -5.46 11.15 -8.93
N GLU A 28 -5.58 12.46 -8.70
CA GLU A 28 -4.72 13.24 -7.81
C GLU A 28 -4.97 12.82 -6.35
N LEU A 29 -4.87 11.53 -6.07
CA LEU A 29 -4.96 10.98 -4.72
C LEU A 29 -3.56 10.55 -4.34
N LEU A 30 -2.95 11.41 -3.52
CA LEU A 30 -1.89 11.16 -2.54
C LEU A 30 -1.01 9.93 -2.80
N PRO A 31 0.33 10.06 -2.86
CA PRO A 31 1.21 8.92 -3.09
C PRO A 31 0.83 7.80 -2.13
N ARG A 32 0.31 6.71 -2.69
CA ARG A 32 0.14 5.45 -1.97
C ARG A 32 1.56 5.06 -1.60
N MET A 33 1.96 5.36 -0.36
CA MET A 33 3.18 4.80 0.22
C MET A 33 2.88 3.32 0.38
N ASP A 34 3.08 2.57 -0.68
CA ASP A 34 2.85 1.13 -0.71
C ASP A 34 3.77 0.51 0.33
N CYS A 35 3.17 0.13 1.44
CA CYS A 35 3.82 -0.49 2.59
C CYS A 35 4.53 -1.81 2.27
N ILE A 36 4.16 -2.40 1.14
CA ILE A 36 4.61 -3.70 0.69
C ILE A 36 4.97 -3.51 -0.78
N ASP A 37 6.18 -3.92 -1.14
CA ASP A 37 6.52 -4.10 -2.55
C ASP A 37 5.56 -5.14 -3.12
N ILE A 38 4.71 -4.71 -4.08
CA ILE A 38 3.65 -5.52 -4.71
C ILE A 38 4.21 -6.81 -5.34
N GLU A 39 5.53 -6.94 -5.48
CA GLU A 39 6.21 -8.17 -5.91
C GLU A 39 6.06 -9.34 -4.92
N GLU A 40 5.81 -9.08 -3.64
CA GLU A 40 5.57 -10.11 -2.61
C GLU A 40 4.09 -10.16 -2.21
N GLU A 41 3.37 -11.18 -2.67
CA GLU A 41 1.99 -11.45 -2.23
C GLU A 41 1.98 -11.85 -0.74
N ARG A 42 1.76 -10.89 0.15
CA ARG A 42 1.60 -11.13 1.60
C ARG A 42 0.13 -11.32 1.97
N ALA A 43 -0.14 -12.30 2.83
CA ALA A 43 -1.47 -12.50 3.38
C ALA A 43 -1.80 -11.45 4.46
N ILE A 44 -3.04 -10.96 4.47
CA ILE A 44 -3.58 -10.20 5.59
C ILE A 44 -3.89 -11.19 6.71
N ILE A 45 -3.24 -11.03 7.86
CA ILE A 45 -3.44 -11.89 9.03
C ILE A 45 -4.40 -11.27 10.05
N ALA A 46 -4.57 -9.94 10.03
CA ALA A 46 -5.56 -9.25 10.84
C ALA A 46 -6.04 -7.94 10.20
N GLU A 47 -7.31 -7.62 10.46
CA GLU A 47 -7.94 -6.36 10.11
C GLU A 47 -8.33 -5.59 11.37
N TYR A 48 -8.01 -4.30 11.40
CA TYR A 48 -8.30 -3.40 12.49
C TYR A 48 -9.29 -2.35 12.00
N ILE A 49 -10.47 -2.29 12.63
CA ILE A 49 -11.55 -1.37 12.26
C ILE A 49 -11.79 -0.40 13.41
N ARG A 50 -11.52 0.89 13.17
CA ARG A 50 -11.79 2.01 14.10
C ARG A 50 -11.30 1.74 15.53
N LYS A 51 -10.06 1.28 15.65
CA LYS A 51 -9.40 1.01 16.92
C LYS A 51 -8.81 2.28 17.51
N GLU A 52 -8.68 2.28 18.83
CA GLU A 52 -8.04 3.37 19.57
C GLU A 52 -6.60 2.96 19.90
N GLY A 53 -5.68 3.92 19.86
CA GLY A 53 -4.29 3.68 20.22
C GLY A 53 -3.50 4.97 20.33
N PHE A 54 -2.22 4.83 20.66
CA PHE A 54 -1.27 5.93 20.77
C PHE A 54 -0.15 5.78 19.75
N ILE A 55 0.10 6.83 18.97
CA ILE A 55 1.30 6.89 18.14
C ILE A 55 2.51 7.07 19.04
N LEU A 56 3.47 6.14 18.94
CA LEU A 56 4.75 6.21 19.62
C LEU A 56 5.87 6.49 18.61
N VAL A 57 6.82 7.33 19.03
CA VAL A 57 8.01 7.61 18.22
C VAL A 57 8.90 6.37 18.04
N PRO A 58 9.71 6.36 16.96
CA PRO A 58 10.71 5.33 16.77
C PRO A 58 11.67 5.16 17.96
N GLU A 59 12.10 3.91 18.21
CA GLU A 59 13.05 3.56 19.27
C GLU A 59 14.46 3.28 18.72
N GLU A 60 15.45 3.27 19.60
CA GLU A 60 16.79 2.82 19.26
C GLU A 60 16.76 1.35 18.80
N GLY A 61 16.83 1.12 17.49
CA GLY A 61 16.81 -0.21 16.88
C GLY A 61 15.67 -0.44 15.88
N CYS A 62 14.57 0.33 15.98
CA CYS A 62 13.46 0.29 15.03
C CYS A 62 13.08 1.73 14.63
N PRO A 63 13.57 2.26 13.49
CA PRO A 63 13.33 3.64 13.04
C PRO A 63 11.93 3.83 12.44
N VAL A 64 10.91 3.19 13.00
CA VAL A 64 9.53 3.17 12.47
C VAL A 64 8.56 3.55 13.59
N PHE A 65 7.56 4.36 13.27
CA PHE A 65 6.49 4.71 14.21
C PHE A 65 5.63 3.48 14.48
N ARG A 66 5.04 3.42 15.68
CA ARG A 66 4.14 2.33 16.04
C ARG A 66 2.89 2.81 16.75
N ILE A 67 1.82 2.02 16.66
CA ILE A 67 0.61 2.22 17.45
C ILE A 67 0.67 1.28 18.65
N ASP A 68 0.68 1.85 19.84
CA ASP A 68 0.46 1.14 21.10
C ASP A 68 -1.04 1.07 21.42
N GLY A 69 -1.48 -0.09 21.91
CA GLY A 69 -2.87 -0.35 22.28
C GLY A 69 -3.09 -1.78 22.74
N ASP A 70 -4.29 -2.06 23.28
CA ASP A 70 -4.70 -3.42 23.66
C ASP A 70 -5.11 -4.22 22.42
N PHE A 71 -4.14 -4.50 21.56
CA PHE A 71 -4.28 -5.30 20.36
C PHE A 71 -3.86 -6.73 20.69
N LYS A 72 -4.83 -7.63 20.81
CA LYS A 72 -4.58 -9.05 21.02
C LYS A 72 -4.66 -9.78 19.70
N THR A 73 -3.58 -10.47 19.34
CA THR A 73 -3.68 -11.65 18.49
C THR A 73 -3.82 -12.89 19.38
N GLU A 74 -4.11 -14.06 18.81
CA GLU A 74 -4.28 -15.30 19.59
C GLU A 74 -3.03 -15.65 20.43
N GLU A 75 -1.87 -15.09 20.09
CA GLU A 75 -0.59 -15.47 20.70
C GLU A 75 0.12 -14.36 21.50
N ASN A 76 -0.07 -13.06 21.23
CA ASN A 76 0.58 -11.99 22.00
C ASN A 76 -0.09 -10.60 21.86
N TYR A 77 0.31 -9.68 22.75
CA TYR A 77 0.17 -8.23 22.54
C TYR A 77 1.17 -7.80 21.46
N LEU A 78 0.69 -7.09 20.43
CA LEU A 78 1.54 -6.61 19.34
C LEU A 78 1.44 -5.10 19.19
N ASP A 79 2.60 -4.45 19.22
CA ASP A 79 2.74 -3.09 18.71
C ASP A 79 2.60 -3.14 17.18
N LEU A 80 1.83 -2.23 16.60
CA LEU A 80 1.62 -2.17 15.14
C LEU A 80 2.64 -1.21 14.52
N TRP A 81 3.60 -1.72 13.75
CA TRP A 81 4.63 -0.90 13.10
C TRP A 81 4.10 -0.32 11.78
N ILE A 82 4.01 1.00 11.73
CA ILE A 82 3.30 1.73 10.68
C ILE A 82 4.25 2.11 9.56
N CYS A 83 3.96 1.66 8.35
CA CYS A 83 4.77 1.92 7.15
C CYS A 83 4.36 3.17 6.38
N ASN A 84 3.12 3.66 6.56
CA ASN A 84 2.54 4.78 5.80
C ASN A 84 1.90 5.86 6.70
N LEU A 85 2.56 6.20 7.83
CA LEU A 85 2.06 7.22 8.76
C LEU A 85 2.15 8.64 8.14
N PRO A 86 1.03 9.38 7.99
CA PRO A 86 1.06 10.74 7.48
C PRO A 86 1.86 11.69 8.40
N GLU A 87 2.51 12.70 7.82
CA GLU A 87 3.41 13.62 8.54
C GLU A 87 2.72 14.31 9.72
N GLU A 88 1.43 14.65 9.60
CA GLU A 88 0.65 15.31 10.64
C GLU A 88 0.40 14.43 11.89
N PHE A 89 0.66 13.12 11.80
CA PHE A 89 0.57 12.19 12.93
C PHE A 89 1.95 11.74 13.43
N GLN A 90 3.05 12.24 12.87
CA GLN A 90 4.43 11.89 13.26
C GLN A 90 4.88 12.63 14.54
N GLU A 91 4.06 12.60 15.59
CA GLU A 91 4.43 13.11 16.91
C GLU A 91 4.25 12.03 17.98
N ASN A 92 4.99 12.18 19.07
CA ASN A 92 4.92 11.23 20.17
C ASN A 92 3.62 11.38 20.97
N ASN A 93 3.06 10.23 21.36
CA ASN A 93 1.94 10.12 22.29
C ASN A 93 0.68 10.85 21.81
N ILE A 94 0.42 10.82 20.50
CA ILE A 94 -0.85 11.27 19.92
C ILE A 94 -1.87 10.16 20.05
N GLU A 95 -3.03 10.50 20.59
CA GLU A 95 -4.17 9.59 20.66
C GLU A 95 -4.99 9.61 19.36
N VAL A 96 -5.16 8.43 18.76
CA VAL A 96 -5.78 8.29 17.44
C VAL A 96 -6.86 7.23 17.43
N ILE A 97 -7.80 7.39 16.49
CA ILE A 97 -8.68 6.32 16.02
C ILE A 97 -8.22 5.93 14.63
N PHE A 98 -7.95 4.65 14.39
CA PHE A 98 -7.36 4.17 13.15
C PHE A 98 -8.04 2.89 12.62
N SER A 99 -7.82 2.63 11.33
CA SER A 99 -8.15 1.37 10.67
C SER A 99 -6.99 0.94 9.78
N GLY A 100 -6.82 -0.35 9.55
CA GLY A 100 -5.73 -0.86 8.73
C GLY A 100 -5.61 -2.38 8.70
N TYR A 101 -4.57 -2.85 8.03
CA TYR A 101 -4.29 -4.27 7.81
C TYR A 101 -2.92 -4.63 8.37
N LEU A 102 -2.86 -5.73 9.11
CA LEU A 102 -1.61 -6.36 9.52
C LEU A 102 -1.33 -7.51 8.56
N TYR A 103 -0.11 -7.51 8.02
CA TYR A 103 0.34 -8.51 7.07
C TYR A 103 1.21 -9.58 7.74
N GLU A 104 1.26 -10.74 7.11
CA GLU A 104 2.19 -11.81 7.47
C GLU A 104 3.64 -11.32 7.38
N THR A 105 4.43 -11.71 8.39
CA THR A 105 5.88 -11.50 8.44
C THR A 105 6.59 -12.81 8.17
N PHE A 106 7.62 -12.79 7.34
CA PHE A 106 8.41 -13.99 7.07
C PHE A 106 9.50 -14.19 8.14
N GLU A 107 9.90 -15.45 8.39
CA GLU A 107 10.83 -15.83 9.47
C GLU A 107 12.22 -15.14 9.42
N ASN A 108 12.59 -14.56 8.29
CA ASN A 108 13.87 -13.88 8.09
C ASN A 108 13.77 -12.34 8.12
N GLU A 109 12.59 -11.80 8.43
CA GLU A 109 12.37 -10.36 8.45
C GLU A 109 12.71 -9.77 9.82
N ASP A 110 13.19 -8.53 9.81
CA ASP A 110 13.59 -7.82 11.02
C ASP A 110 12.43 -7.75 12.02
N VAL A 111 12.70 -7.71 13.33
CA VAL A 111 11.62 -7.71 14.35
C VAL A 111 10.72 -6.47 14.23
N CYS A 112 11.24 -5.41 13.59
CA CYS A 112 10.49 -4.22 13.21
C CYS A 112 9.58 -4.42 11.97
N ALA A 113 9.51 -5.62 11.39
CA ALA A 113 8.89 -5.91 10.09
C ALA A 113 7.45 -6.42 10.20
N GLN A 114 6.77 -6.29 11.33
CA GLN A 114 5.31 -6.45 11.36
C GLN A 114 4.66 -5.27 10.66
N ILE A 115 4.52 -5.41 9.33
CA ILE A 115 4.01 -4.36 8.45
C ILE A 115 2.53 -4.16 8.74
N PHE A 116 2.20 -2.97 9.25
CA PHE A 116 0.84 -2.50 9.41
C PHE A 116 0.56 -1.33 8.45
N GLU A 117 -0.31 -1.57 7.47
CA GLU A 117 -0.79 -0.53 6.53
C GLU A 117 -2.00 0.18 7.13
N LEU A 118 -1.86 1.48 7.39
CA LEU A 118 -2.98 2.34 7.74
C LEU A 118 -3.86 2.59 6.52
N THR A 119 -5.18 2.44 6.71
CA THR A 119 -6.20 2.81 5.73
C THR A 119 -7.03 4.02 6.17
N GLU A 120 -7.15 4.25 7.48
CA GLU A 120 -7.82 5.41 8.05
C GLU A 120 -7.11 5.80 9.34
N ILE A 121 -6.97 7.10 9.60
CA ILE A 121 -6.48 7.62 10.88
C ILE A 121 -7.10 8.99 11.15
N LYS A 122 -7.42 9.26 12.42
CA LYS A 122 -7.89 10.57 12.89
C LYS A 122 -7.51 10.79 14.34
N LEU A 123 -7.40 12.06 14.74
CA LEU A 123 -7.25 12.43 16.14
C LEU A 123 -8.46 12.00 16.95
N ARG A 124 -8.22 11.46 18.14
CA ARG A 124 -9.28 11.27 19.14
C ARG A 124 -9.58 12.64 19.77
N GLN A 125 -10.82 13.11 19.60
CA GLN A 125 -11.33 14.34 20.20
C GLN A 125 -12.09 14.05 21.49
#